data_AF-F3AAI9-F1
#
_entry.id   AF-F3AAI9-F1
#
_cell.length_a   1.000
_cell.length_b   1.000
_cell.length_c   1.000
_cell.angle_alpha   90.00
_cell.angle_beta   90.00
_cell.angle_gamma   90.00
#
_symmetry.space_group_name_H-M   'P 1'
#
loop_
_entity.id
_entity.type
_entity.pdbx_description
1 polymer ?
#
loop_
_entity_poly.entity_id
_entity_poly.type
_entity_poly.pdbx_seq_one_letter_code
_entity_poly.pdbx_strand_id
1 'polypeptide(L)'
;MSRRLNLEDEKELMALGKALSSEIRIRILELLQKEPLCVNEIAEILEIPPSSAALHVRVLQEANLIRTELKPGIRGSMKLCILQETSILLHLEKRETKKREEIISMPVGNYVDYKITPTCGMVNEEEYIDGEDEPRCFYDPRRTTAKLVWFSSGYLEYRFPNAGLQREDAKGMEFSAELCSETADYNLDCPSDITLWINGIEAGTWTCPSDFGGRRGKLNPDWWEDKNTQYGNLKTWRIDETGTYLDEELISNKRIKEYSLAEGDYISVRIGIKEDAPHVGGVNIFGSCFGDYPQDLVMKLKY
;
A
#
# COMPACT_ATOMS: atom_id res chain seq x y z
N MET A 1 32.89 7.52 -12.51
CA MET A 1 31.44 7.29 -12.28
C MET A 1 31.27 6.58 -10.94
N SER A 2 30.07 6.57 -10.37
CA SER A 2 29.81 5.94 -9.08
C SER A 2 28.92 4.73 -9.27
N ARG A 3 29.42 3.55 -8.87
CA ARG A 3 28.68 2.29 -8.88
C ARG A 3 28.10 2.01 -7.50
N ARG A 4 26.82 1.65 -7.45
CA ARG A 4 26.13 1.26 -6.22
C ARG A 4 25.79 -0.23 -6.28
N LEU A 5 26.04 -0.95 -5.19
CA LEU A 5 25.77 -2.37 -5.05
C LEU A 5 25.05 -2.66 -3.72
N ASN A 6 24.21 -3.68 -3.71
CA ASN A 6 23.50 -4.18 -2.54
C ASN A 6 23.81 -5.68 -2.33
N LEU A 7 23.48 -6.23 -1.15
CA LEU A 7 23.67 -7.65 -0.83
C LEU A 7 22.93 -8.62 -1.76
N GLU A 8 21.92 -8.16 -2.49
CA GLU A 8 21.15 -8.94 -3.47
C GLU A 8 21.93 -9.17 -4.78
N ASP A 9 22.95 -8.35 -5.06
CA ASP A 9 23.78 -8.42 -6.27
C ASP A 9 24.90 -9.48 -6.12
N GLU A 10 24.55 -10.68 -5.66
CA GLU A 10 25.50 -11.71 -5.21
C GLU A 10 26.61 -12.00 -6.22
N LYS A 11 26.25 -12.17 -7.50
CA LYS A 11 27.23 -12.45 -8.58
C LYS A 11 28.21 -11.29 -8.77
N GLU A 12 27.73 -10.06 -8.72
CA GLU A 12 28.55 -8.86 -8.90
C GLU A 12 29.44 -8.61 -7.69
N LEU A 13 28.93 -8.83 -6.48
CA LEU A 13 29.69 -8.75 -5.23
C LEU A 13 30.81 -9.79 -5.19
N MET A 14 30.53 -11.02 -5.61
CA MET A 14 31.54 -12.08 -5.70
C MET A 14 32.63 -11.73 -6.72
N ALA A 15 32.26 -11.22 -7.89
CA ALA A 15 33.21 -10.76 -8.90
C ALA A 15 34.06 -9.60 -8.38
N LEU A 16 33.44 -8.62 -7.71
CA LEU A 16 34.11 -7.47 -7.12
C LEU A 16 35.08 -7.90 -6.01
N GLY A 17 34.63 -8.75 -5.07
CA GLY A 17 35.45 -9.28 -3.99
C GLY A 17 36.65 -10.07 -4.52
N LYS A 18 36.43 -10.91 -5.54
CA LYS A 18 37.51 -11.61 -6.25
C LYS A 18 38.48 -10.63 -6.90
N ALA A 19 38.01 -9.56 -7.51
CA ALA A 19 38.86 -8.57 -8.16
C ALA A 19 39.69 -7.75 -7.15
N LEU A 20 39.13 -7.37 -6.01
CA LEU A 20 39.81 -6.55 -5.00
C LEU A 20 40.69 -7.34 -4.03
N SER A 21 40.54 -8.66 -3.92
CA SER A 21 41.32 -9.53 -3.02
C SER A 21 42.74 -9.86 -3.49
N SER A 22 43.38 -8.99 -4.29
CA SER A 22 44.77 -9.17 -4.73
C SER A 22 45.50 -7.85 -4.81
N GLU A 23 46.63 -7.78 -4.11
CA GLU A 23 47.51 -6.61 -4.09
C GLU A 23 47.95 -6.17 -5.50
N ILE A 24 48.30 -7.11 -6.38
CA ILE A 24 48.67 -6.80 -7.77
C ILE A 24 47.51 -6.11 -8.50
N ARG A 25 46.27 -6.56 -8.31
CA ARG A 25 45.10 -5.94 -8.96
C ARG A 25 44.82 -4.53 -8.41
N ILE A 26 45.00 -4.31 -7.11
CA ILE A 26 44.90 -2.97 -6.52
C ILE A 26 45.95 -2.05 -7.13
N ARG A 27 47.21 -2.51 -7.26
CA ARG A 27 48.29 -1.76 -7.91
C ARG A 27 48.01 -1.43 -9.37
N ILE A 28 47.42 -2.35 -10.13
CA ILE A 28 46.97 -2.09 -11.50
C ILE A 28 45.94 -0.97 -11.53
N LEU A 29 44.95 -0.98 -10.62
CA LEU A 29 43.95 0.09 -10.53
C LEU A 29 44.58 1.45 -10.20
N GLU A 30 45.57 1.49 -9.30
CA GLU A 30 46.33 2.71 -8.97
C GLU A 30 47.10 3.26 -10.18
N LEU A 31 47.73 2.39 -10.98
CA LEU A 31 48.40 2.80 -12.21
C LEU A 31 47.40 3.41 -13.21
N LEU A 32 46.27 2.74 -13.39
CA LEU A 32 45.22 3.16 -14.33
C LEU A 32 44.45 4.41 -13.90
N GLN A 33 44.58 4.87 -12.64
CA GLN A 33 44.08 6.17 -12.20
C GLN A 33 44.85 7.34 -12.82
N LYS A 34 46.14 7.13 -13.15
CA LYS A 34 47.00 8.17 -13.71
C LYS A 34 46.79 8.30 -15.22
N GLU A 35 46.83 7.17 -15.92
CA GLU A 35 46.65 7.13 -17.37
C GLU A 35 46.23 5.72 -17.84
N PRO A 36 45.59 5.59 -19.02
CA PRO A 36 45.38 4.31 -19.67
C PRO A 36 46.70 3.64 -20.05
N LEU A 37 46.86 2.35 -19.69
CA LEU A 37 48.05 1.57 -19.98
C LEU A 37 47.69 0.28 -20.70
N CYS A 38 48.58 -0.23 -21.54
CA CYS A 38 48.43 -1.54 -22.13
C CYS A 38 48.94 -2.65 -21.20
N VAL A 39 48.54 -3.89 -21.49
CA VAL A 39 48.90 -5.05 -20.68
C VAL A 39 50.42 -5.23 -20.53
N ASN A 40 51.20 -4.91 -21.57
CA ASN A 40 52.67 -5.04 -21.53
C ASN A 40 53.31 -3.96 -20.66
N GLU A 41 52.84 -2.71 -20.74
CA GLU A 41 53.32 -1.61 -19.88
C GLU A 41 53.01 -1.90 -18.41
N ILE A 42 51.82 -2.43 -18.12
CA ILE A 42 51.44 -2.88 -16.77
C ILE A 42 52.40 -3.99 -16.29
N ALA A 43 52.74 -4.94 -17.15
CA ALA A 43 53.64 -6.04 -16.84
C ALA A 43 55.06 -5.53 -16.53
N GLU A 44 55.57 -4.59 -17.31
CA GLU A 44 56.88 -3.96 -17.13
C GLU A 44 56.95 -3.14 -15.84
N ILE A 45 55.97 -2.27 -15.58
CA ILE A 45 55.93 -1.40 -14.39
C ILE A 45 55.83 -2.22 -13.09
N LEU A 46 55.06 -3.32 -13.11
CA LEU A 46 54.86 -4.18 -11.94
C LEU A 46 55.87 -5.33 -11.84
N GLU A 47 56.80 -5.44 -12.80
CA GLU A 47 57.81 -6.51 -12.89
C GLU A 47 57.20 -7.92 -12.83
N ILE A 48 56.07 -8.13 -13.52
CA ILE A 48 55.37 -9.42 -13.60
C ILE A 48 55.35 -9.98 -15.03
N PRO A 49 55.21 -11.29 -15.22
CA PRO A 49 55.05 -11.86 -16.56
C PRO A 49 53.84 -11.26 -17.31
N PRO A 50 53.93 -11.00 -18.63
CA PRO A 50 52.79 -10.49 -19.42
C PRO A 50 51.55 -11.39 -19.37
N SER A 51 51.73 -12.70 -19.27
CA SER A 51 50.63 -13.67 -19.08
C SER A 51 49.91 -13.47 -17.74
N SER A 52 50.64 -13.18 -16.67
CA SER A 52 50.09 -12.86 -15.35
C SER A 52 49.34 -11.52 -15.39
N ALA A 53 49.93 -10.48 -16.00
CA ALA A 53 49.27 -9.19 -16.16
C ALA A 53 47.93 -9.32 -16.94
N ALA A 54 47.91 -10.10 -18.02
CA ALA A 54 46.70 -10.37 -18.78
C ALA A 54 45.60 -11.06 -17.95
N LEU A 55 45.96 -11.99 -17.07
CA LEU A 55 45.02 -12.65 -16.17
C LEU A 55 44.43 -11.66 -15.15
N HIS A 56 45.26 -10.80 -14.56
CA HIS A 56 44.80 -9.78 -13.63
C HIS A 56 43.85 -8.78 -14.30
N VAL A 57 44.20 -8.32 -15.51
CA VAL A 57 43.36 -7.42 -16.33
C VAL A 57 42.01 -8.07 -16.63
N ARG A 58 41.98 -9.36 -16.98
CA ARG A 58 40.72 -10.07 -17.24
C ARG A 58 39.81 -10.09 -16.01
N VAL A 59 40.35 -10.39 -14.82
CA VAL A 59 39.55 -10.42 -13.58
C VAL A 59 39.02 -9.03 -13.23
N LEU A 60 39.82 -7.98 -13.40
CA LEU A 60 39.37 -6.59 -13.21
C LEU A 60 38.28 -6.19 -14.21
N GLN A 61 38.37 -6.68 -15.44
CA GLN A 61 37.35 -6.47 -16.48
C GLN A 61 36.05 -7.23 -16.18
N GLU A 62 36.13 -8.48 -15.73
CA GLU A 62 34.95 -9.27 -15.30
C GLU A 62 34.20 -8.61 -14.14
N ALA A 63 34.90 -7.87 -13.28
CA ALA A 63 34.30 -7.09 -12.20
C ALA A 63 33.83 -5.68 -12.63
N ASN A 64 33.92 -5.31 -13.91
CA ASN A 64 33.59 -3.99 -14.45
C ASN A 64 34.36 -2.83 -13.79
N LEU A 65 35.56 -3.08 -13.25
CA LEU A 65 36.41 -2.02 -12.68
C LEU A 65 37.19 -1.27 -13.78
N ILE A 66 37.51 -2.00 -14.86
CA ILE A 66 38.20 -1.48 -16.03
C ILE A 66 37.49 -1.95 -17.30
N ARG A 67 37.66 -1.18 -18.37
CA ARG A 67 37.33 -1.61 -19.74
C ARG A 67 38.60 -1.76 -20.56
N THR A 68 38.55 -2.59 -21.59
CA THR A 68 39.67 -2.76 -22.53
C THR A 68 39.25 -2.35 -23.94
N GLU A 69 40.11 -1.62 -24.63
CA GLU A 69 39.94 -1.23 -26.03
C GLU A 69 41.08 -1.83 -26.86
N LEU A 70 40.78 -2.32 -28.07
CA LEU A 70 41.81 -2.78 -28.99
C LEU A 70 42.33 -1.59 -29.78
N LYS A 71 43.64 -1.33 -29.69
CA LYS A 71 44.34 -0.32 -30.51
C LYS A 71 45.38 -0.97 -31.42
N PRO A 72 45.69 -0.37 -32.59
CA PRO A 72 46.82 -0.80 -33.41
C PRO A 72 48.14 -0.54 -32.65
N GLY A 73 49.00 -1.56 -32.57
CA GLY A 73 50.32 -1.49 -31.96
C GLY A 73 51.43 -1.82 -32.96
N ILE A 74 52.70 -1.67 -32.52
CA ILE A 74 53.91 -1.85 -33.35
C ILE A 74 54.01 -3.29 -33.91
N ARG A 75 53.47 -4.29 -33.20
CA ARG A 75 53.36 -5.69 -33.64
C ARG A 75 51.97 -6.26 -33.34
N GLY A 76 50.98 -5.91 -34.15
CA GLY A 76 49.60 -6.39 -34.04
C GLY A 76 48.71 -5.48 -33.17
N SER A 77 47.59 -5.99 -32.68
CA SER A 77 46.68 -5.23 -31.83
C SER A 77 47.09 -5.28 -30.35
N MET A 78 47.08 -4.14 -29.66
CA MET A 78 47.29 -4.03 -28.21
C MET A 78 45.97 -3.78 -27.48
N LYS A 79 45.82 -4.34 -26.27
CA LYS A 79 44.70 -4.03 -25.37
C LYS A 79 45.07 -2.87 -24.47
N LEU A 80 44.42 -1.73 -24.66
CA LEU A 80 44.51 -0.57 -23.80
C LEU A 80 43.50 -0.72 -22.66
N CYS A 81 43.97 -0.70 -21.42
CA CYS A 81 43.15 -0.80 -20.22
C CYS A 81 42.80 0.60 -19.73
N ILE A 82 41.53 0.84 -19.42
CA ILE A 82 41.01 2.14 -19.00
C ILE A 82 40.18 1.93 -17.74
N LEU A 83 40.43 2.72 -16.69
CA LEU A 83 39.63 2.71 -15.47
C LEU A 83 38.20 3.18 -15.75
N GLN A 84 37.20 2.46 -15.25
CA GLN A 84 35.79 2.77 -15.48
C GLN A 84 35.11 3.33 -14.23
N GLU A 85 35.34 2.70 -13.07
CA GLU A 85 34.72 3.08 -11.82
C GLU A 85 35.72 3.75 -10.87
N THR A 86 35.33 4.89 -10.32
CA THR A 86 36.16 5.69 -9.41
C THR A 86 35.66 5.63 -7.96
N SER A 87 34.42 5.16 -7.76
CA SER A 87 33.83 5.00 -6.43
C SER A 87 32.83 3.86 -6.45
N ILE A 88 32.85 3.04 -5.39
CA ILE A 88 31.90 1.94 -5.18
C ILE A 88 31.24 2.15 -3.84
N LEU A 89 29.91 2.17 -3.82
CA LEU A 89 29.11 2.25 -2.61
C LEU A 89 28.43 0.90 -2.38
N LEU A 90 28.75 0.24 -1.27
CA LEU A 90 28.14 -1.02 -0.88
C LEU A 90 27.17 -0.77 0.28
N HIS A 91 25.89 -1.02 0.04
CA HIS A 91 24.87 -1.02 1.09
C HIS A 91 24.76 -2.43 1.68
N LEU A 92 25.14 -2.55 2.96
CA LEU A 92 25.09 -3.81 3.71
C LEU A 92 23.75 -4.03 4.42
N GLU A 93 22.88 -3.03 4.41
CA GLU A 93 21.52 -3.19 4.90
C GLU A 93 20.76 -4.03 3.87
N LYS A 94 20.32 -5.21 4.30
CA LYS A 94 19.29 -5.94 3.58
C LYS A 94 18.11 -4.98 3.51
N ARG A 95 17.72 -4.52 2.31
CA ARG A 95 16.37 -3.99 2.17
C ARG A 95 15.50 -5.16 2.60
N GLU A 96 14.90 -5.08 3.79
CA GLU A 96 13.61 -5.70 3.91
C GLU A 96 12.83 -5.11 2.74
N THR A 97 12.46 -5.93 1.77
CA THR A 97 11.23 -5.69 1.04
C THR A 97 10.16 -5.68 2.13
N LYS A 98 10.04 -4.56 2.86
CA LYS A 98 8.86 -4.26 3.63
C LYS A 98 7.77 -4.48 2.62
N LYS A 99 6.93 -5.49 2.83
CA LYS A 99 5.65 -5.60 2.15
C LYS A 99 5.10 -4.18 2.19
N ARG A 100 5.07 -3.52 1.03
CA ARG A 100 4.67 -2.13 1.01
C ARG A 100 3.21 -2.21 1.41
N GLU A 101 2.90 -1.66 2.56
CA GLU A 101 1.55 -1.56 3.05
C GLU A 101 1.22 -0.08 3.09
N GLU A 102 0.14 0.28 2.42
CA GLU A 102 -0.40 1.63 2.43
C GLU A 102 -1.72 1.58 3.20
N ILE A 103 -1.80 2.35 4.28
CA ILE A 103 -2.99 2.45 5.13
C ILE A 103 -3.59 3.83 4.92
N ILE A 104 -4.85 3.87 4.54
CA ILE A 104 -5.61 5.08 4.28
C ILE A 104 -6.80 5.09 5.23
N SER A 105 -6.93 6.15 6.03
CA SER A 105 -8.11 6.39 6.88
C SER A 105 -8.97 7.46 6.21
N MET A 106 -10.24 7.13 5.94
CA MET A 106 -11.23 8.02 5.33
C MET A 106 -12.27 8.39 6.39
N PRO A 107 -12.38 9.67 6.79
CA PRO A 107 -13.42 10.14 7.71
C PRO A 107 -14.82 9.77 7.23
N VAL A 108 -15.69 9.35 8.14
CA VAL A 108 -17.03 8.85 7.80
C VAL A 108 -17.88 9.88 7.05
N GLY A 109 -17.72 11.16 7.36
CA GLY A 109 -18.43 12.24 6.67
C GLY A 109 -17.82 12.74 5.37
N ASN A 110 -16.68 12.19 4.92
CA ASN A 110 -16.00 12.56 3.66
C ASN A 110 -16.52 11.79 2.45
N TYR A 111 -17.82 11.48 2.41
CA TYR A 111 -18.45 10.93 1.20
C TYR A 111 -18.49 11.98 0.09
N VAL A 112 -18.47 11.52 -1.15
CA VAL A 112 -18.54 12.35 -2.37
C VAL A 112 -19.89 12.26 -3.06
N ASP A 113 -20.63 11.17 -2.82
CA ASP A 113 -21.96 10.93 -3.38
C ASP A 113 -22.81 10.14 -2.38
N TYR A 114 -24.12 10.33 -2.44
CA TYR A 114 -25.06 9.63 -1.59
C TYR A 114 -26.45 9.55 -2.21
N LYS A 115 -27.17 8.48 -1.86
CA LYS A 115 -28.61 8.33 -2.09
C LYS A 115 -29.16 7.70 -0.83
N ILE A 116 -29.90 8.44 -0.01
CA ILE A 116 -30.37 7.96 1.29
C ILE A 116 -31.86 8.24 1.47
N THR A 117 -32.50 7.43 2.31
CA THR A 117 -33.87 7.67 2.79
C THR A 117 -33.87 7.83 4.31
N PRO A 118 -34.74 8.70 4.87
CA PRO A 118 -34.98 8.75 6.31
C PRO A 118 -35.48 7.42 6.89
N THR A 119 -35.33 7.17 8.19
CA THR A 119 -34.64 8.00 9.20
C THR A 119 -33.15 8.15 8.90
N CYS A 120 -32.56 9.33 9.12
CA CYS A 120 -31.17 9.60 8.76
C CYS A 120 -30.57 10.79 9.49
N GLY A 121 -29.26 10.79 9.70
CA GLY A 121 -28.58 11.92 10.32
C GLY A 121 -27.08 11.72 10.50
N MET A 122 -26.44 12.71 11.10
CA MET A 122 -25.01 12.72 11.35
C MET A 122 -24.70 13.48 12.64
N VAL A 123 -23.70 13.03 13.37
CA VAL A 123 -23.20 13.70 14.57
C VAL A 123 -21.68 13.79 14.53
N ASN A 124 -21.13 14.82 15.18
CA ASN A 124 -19.70 14.90 15.47
C ASN A 124 -19.45 14.63 16.97
N GLU A 125 -18.27 14.95 17.48
CA GLU A 125 -17.91 14.70 18.89
C GLU A 125 -18.66 15.59 19.89
N GLU A 126 -19.25 16.69 19.43
CA GLU A 126 -19.81 17.76 20.26
C GLU A 126 -21.33 17.90 20.14
N GLU A 127 -21.89 17.64 18.95
CA GLU A 127 -23.29 17.89 18.64
C GLU A 127 -23.80 17.11 17.42
N TYR A 128 -25.12 17.20 17.21
CA TYR A 128 -25.76 16.88 15.93
C TYR A 128 -25.31 17.86 14.84
N ILE A 129 -25.04 17.32 13.65
CA ILE A 129 -24.74 18.11 12.47
C ILE A 129 -26.07 18.38 11.74
N ASP A 130 -26.54 19.63 11.85
CA ASP A 130 -27.83 20.08 11.33
C ASP A 130 -28.99 19.29 12.00
N GLY A 131 -30.11 19.06 11.30
CA GLY A 131 -31.23 18.26 11.80
C GLY A 131 -31.20 16.78 11.39
N GLU A 132 -32.11 16.02 11.98
CA GLU A 132 -32.35 14.59 11.69
C GLU A 132 -33.50 14.40 10.69
N ASP A 133 -33.57 13.20 10.12
CA ASP A 133 -34.64 12.70 9.24
C ASP A 133 -34.89 13.49 7.96
N GLU A 134 -33.86 14.22 7.52
CA GLU A 134 -33.89 15.05 6.34
C GLU A 134 -32.62 14.85 5.52
N PRO A 135 -32.70 14.26 4.31
CA PRO A 135 -31.52 13.99 3.49
C PRO A 135 -30.70 15.22 3.11
N ARG A 136 -31.25 16.43 3.24
CA ARG A 136 -30.52 17.68 2.97
C ARG A 136 -29.43 17.99 3.99
N CYS A 137 -29.47 17.43 5.20
CA CYS A 137 -28.41 17.64 6.22
C CYS A 137 -27.05 17.09 5.75
N PHE A 138 -27.04 16.14 4.81
CA PHE A 138 -25.84 15.56 4.20
C PHE A 138 -25.09 16.54 3.27
N TYR A 139 -25.65 17.73 3.02
CA TYR A 139 -24.94 18.84 2.36
C TYR A 139 -24.32 19.84 3.34
N ASP A 140 -24.53 19.71 4.66
CA ASP A 140 -23.92 20.62 5.64
C ASP A 140 -22.37 20.52 5.56
N PRO A 141 -21.64 21.64 5.41
CA PRO A 141 -20.18 21.62 5.36
C PRO A 141 -19.50 20.97 6.58
N ARG A 142 -20.14 21.02 7.75
CA ARG A 142 -19.70 20.36 8.98
C ARG A 142 -19.75 18.84 8.89
N ARG A 143 -20.35 18.24 7.85
CA ARG A 143 -20.29 16.79 7.62
C ARG A 143 -18.87 16.24 7.69
N THR A 144 -17.86 17.03 7.30
CA THR A 144 -16.45 16.63 7.36
C THR A 144 -15.94 16.33 8.78
N THR A 145 -16.66 16.77 9.82
CA THR A 145 -16.38 16.45 11.23
C THR A 145 -17.20 15.27 11.76
N ALA A 146 -18.10 14.69 10.95
CA ALA A 146 -18.97 13.60 11.38
C ALA A 146 -18.18 12.38 11.85
N LYS A 147 -18.62 11.83 12.98
CA LYS A 147 -18.08 10.63 13.64
C LYS A 147 -19.10 9.51 13.78
N LEU A 148 -20.37 9.79 13.54
CA LEU A 148 -21.40 8.77 13.34
C LEU A 148 -22.36 9.30 12.28
N VAL A 149 -22.70 8.43 11.33
CA VAL A 149 -23.65 8.73 10.26
C VAL A 149 -24.62 7.56 10.14
N TRP A 150 -25.90 7.85 9.98
CA TRP A 150 -26.93 6.82 9.89
C TRP A 150 -27.99 7.13 8.84
N PHE A 151 -28.58 6.07 8.29
CA PHE A 151 -29.69 6.15 7.35
C PHE A 151 -30.45 4.82 7.22
N SER A 152 -31.76 4.85 6.94
CA SER A 152 -32.57 3.62 6.85
C SER A 152 -32.39 2.82 5.55
N SER A 153 -32.10 3.46 4.42
CA SER A 153 -31.79 2.74 3.17
C SER A 153 -31.00 3.61 2.20
N GLY A 154 -30.37 2.97 1.21
CA GLY A 154 -29.54 3.64 0.21
C GLY A 154 -28.05 3.45 0.45
N TYR A 155 -27.22 4.46 0.16
CA TYR A 155 -25.76 4.36 0.25
C TYR A 155 -25.03 5.68 0.49
N LEU A 156 -23.80 5.55 0.98
CA LEU A 156 -22.73 6.55 0.92
C LEU A 156 -21.56 6.04 0.07
N GLU A 157 -20.98 6.93 -0.74
CA GLU A 157 -19.85 6.62 -1.61
C GLU A 157 -18.62 7.48 -1.32
N TYR A 158 -17.47 6.84 -1.25
CA TYR A 158 -16.17 7.38 -0.88
C TYR A 158 -15.15 7.16 -2.00
N ARG A 159 -14.13 8.02 -2.05
CA ARG A 159 -13.04 7.95 -3.04
C ARG A 159 -11.70 7.78 -2.33
N PHE A 160 -11.10 6.61 -2.45
CA PHE A 160 -9.77 6.33 -1.94
C PHE A 160 -8.71 6.58 -3.02
N PRO A 161 -7.53 7.10 -2.67
CA PRO A 161 -6.45 7.29 -3.64
C PRO A 161 -5.93 5.94 -4.14
N ASN A 162 -5.59 5.87 -5.43
CA ASN A 162 -4.98 4.70 -6.06
C ASN A 162 -3.56 4.98 -6.58
N ALA A 163 -2.96 6.12 -6.21
CA ALA A 163 -1.66 6.56 -6.74
C ALA A 163 -0.53 5.57 -6.45
N GLY A 164 -0.60 4.83 -5.34
CA GLY A 164 0.35 3.77 -5.02
C GLY A 164 0.31 2.59 -5.99
N LEU A 165 -0.88 2.29 -6.54
CA LEU A 165 -1.14 1.19 -7.49
C LEU A 165 -0.64 1.48 -8.90
N GLN A 166 -0.39 2.75 -9.24
CA GLN A 166 0.19 3.12 -10.54
C GLN A 166 1.65 2.68 -10.71
N ARG A 167 2.30 2.24 -9.62
CA ARG A 167 3.71 1.81 -9.60
C ARG A 167 3.87 0.29 -9.46
N GLU A 168 2.93 -0.35 -8.75
CA GLU A 168 3.01 -1.74 -8.34
C GLU A 168 1.58 -2.25 -8.14
N ASP A 169 1.27 -3.44 -8.64
CA ASP A 169 -0.04 -4.06 -8.46
C ASP A 169 -0.25 -4.46 -6.99
N ALA A 170 -1.44 -4.24 -6.44
CA ALA A 170 -1.78 -4.79 -5.13
C ALA A 170 -1.96 -6.31 -5.21
N LYS A 171 -1.38 -7.01 -4.24
CA LYS A 171 -1.62 -8.43 -3.94
C LYS A 171 -2.78 -8.63 -2.97
N GLY A 172 -3.13 -7.61 -2.19
CA GLY A 172 -4.22 -7.66 -1.23
C GLY A 172 -4.80 -6.28 -0.92
N MET A 173 -6.09 -6.25 -0.62
CA MET A 173 -6.79 -5.09 -0.08
C MET A 173 -7.62 -5.53 1.13
N GLU A 174 -7.60 -4.74 2.20
CA GLU A 174 -8.54 -4.86 3.32
C GLU A 174 -9.31 -3.55 3.45
N PHE A 175 -10.62 -3.63 3.62
CA PHE A 175 -11.47 -2.49 3.97
C PHE A 175 -12.16 -2.81 5.30
N SER A 176 -12.01 -1.94 6.31
CA SER A 176 -12.64 -2.12 7.61
C SER A 176 -13.43 -0.91 8.07
N ALA A 177 -14.57 -1.18 8.70
CA ALA A 177 -15.47 -0.18 9.27
C ALA A 177 -16.25 -0.78 10.45
N GLU A 178 -16.52 0.04 11.47
CA GLU A 178 -17.47 -0.31 12.52
C GLU A 178 -18.89 0.03 12.05
N LEU A 179 -19.77 -0.96 12.05
CA LEU A 179 -21.11 -0.90 11.44
C LEU A 179 -22.15 -1.61 12.32
N CYS A 180 -23.39 -1.15 12.29
CA CYS A 180 -24.57 -1.93 12.73
C CYS A 180 -25.85 -1.45 12.02
N SER A 181 -26.99 -2.06 12.31
CA SER A 181 -28.27 -1.60 11.80
C SER A 181 -28.71 -0.29 12.49
N GLU A 182 -29.79 0.32 12.03
CA GLU A 182 -30.31 1.61 12.51
C GLU A 182 -31.80 1.54 12.84
N THR A 183 -32.20 2.19 13.93
CA THR A 183 -33.59 2.41 14.34
C THR A 183 -33.64 3.59 15.34
N ALA A 184 -34.83 4.16 15.58
CA ALA A 184 -35.02 5.37 16.40
C ALA A 184 -34.52 5.24 17.86
N ASP A 185 -34.66 4.05 18.44
CA ASP A 185 -34.00 3.61 19.68
C ASP A 185 -33.27 2.31 19.35
N TYR A 186 -32.28 1.90 20.15
CA TYR A 186 -31.60 0.62 19.89
C TYR A 186 -32.59 -0.58 19.92
N ASN A 187 -32.40 -1.54 19.02
CA ASN A 187 -33.19 -2.76 18.96
C ASN A 187 -32.29 -3.97 18.67
N LEU A 188 -32.29 -4.92 19.61
CA LEU A 188 -31.52 -6.15 19.53
C LEU A 188 -32.07 -7.17 18.51
N ASP A 189 -33.25 -6.91 17.94
CA ASP A 189 -33.90 -7.69 16.90
C ASP A 189 -34.23 -6.78 15.71
N CYS A 190 -33.19 -6.25 15.06
CA CYS A 190 -33.27 -5.37 13.89
C CYS A 190 -32.22 -5.80 12.86
N PRO A 191 -32.49 -6.82 12.03
CA PRO A 191 -31.53 -7.27 11.05
C PRO A 191 -31.41 -6.27 9.89
N SER A 192 -30.20 -6.12 9.34
CA SER A 192 -29.95 -5.28 8.17
C SER A 192 -28.84 -5.86 7.29
N ASP A 193 -29.11 -5.94 5.98
CA ASP A 193 -28.18 -6.45 4.98
C ASP A 193 -27.29 -5.33 4.44
N ILE A 194 -26.16 -5.10 5.12
CA ILE A 194 -25.21 -4.03 4.80
C ILE A 194 -24.19 -4.55 3.78
N THR A 195 -24.16 -3.92 2.61
CA THR A 195 -23.36 -4.35 1.46
C THR A 195 -22.20 -3.38 1.19
N LEU A 196 -21.04 -3.93 0.84
CA LEU A 196 -19.87 -3.20 0.36
C LEU A 196 -19.69 -3.39 -1.14
N TRP A 197 -19.47 -2.28 -1.86
CA TRP A 197 -19.03 -2.29 -3.25
C TRP A 197 -17.70 -1.59 -3.42
N ILE A 198 -16.85 -2.16 -4.26
CA ILE A 198 -15.55 -1.60 -4.63
C ILE A 198 -15.55 -1.43 -6.15
N ASN A 199 -15.33 -0.22 -6.64
CA ASN A 199 -15.41 0.12 -8.08
C ASN A 199 -16.72 -0.36 -8.74
N GLY A 200 -17.83 -0.24 -8.01
CA GLY A 200 -19.16 -0.69 -8.46
C GLY A 200 -19.39 -2.19 -8.41
N ILE A 201 -18.39 -2.98 -8.00
CA ILE A 201 -18.48 -4.44 -7.89
C ILE A 201 -18.81 -4.80 -6.45
N GLU A 202 -19.87 -5.59 -6.25
CA GLU A 202 -20.24 -6.11 -4.93
C GLU A 202 -19.11 -6.99 -4.39
N ALA A 203 -18.52 -6.54 -3.27
CA ALA A 203 -17.53 -7.29 -2.53
C ALA A 203 -18.20 -8.27 -1.56
N GLY A 204 -19.32 -7.87 -0.96
CA GLY A 204 -20.06 -8.74 -0.06
C GLY A 204 -21.14 -8.05 0.74
N THR A 205 -22.10 -8.83 1.21
CA THR A 205 -23.15 -8.39 2.14
C THR A 205 -22.90 -9.00 3.52
N TRP A 206 -22.94 -8.17 4.56
CA TRP A 206 -23.01 -8.59 5.95
C TRP A 206 -24.44 -8.41 6.47
N THR A 207 -25.10 -9.49 6.86
CA THR A 207 -26.36 -9.41 7.61
C THR A 207 -26.04 -9.08 9.07
N CYS A 208 -26.14 -7.79 9.40
CA CYS A 208 -26.09 -7.32 10.77
C CYS A 208 -27.32 -7.84 11.53
N PRO A 209 -27.17 -8.37 12.76
CA PRO A 209 -28.32 -8.88 13.50
C PRO A 209 -29.14 -7.80 14.23
N SER A 210 -28.58 -6.60 14.45
CA SER A 210 -29.12 -5.67 15.46
C SER A 210 -28.58 -4.24 15.37
N ASP A 211 -29.37 -3.33 15.92
CA ASP A 211 -28.93 -1.99 16.36
C ASP A 211 -28.50 -2.13 17.82
N PHE A 212 -27.19 -2.01 18.05
CA PHE A 212 -26.63 -2.36 19.35
C PHE A 212 -26.68 -1.19 20.34
N GLY A 213 -27.36 -1.41 21.46
CA GLY A 213 -27.37 -0.54 22.63
C GLY A 213 -27.37 -1.31 23.96
N GLY A 214 -27.96 -0.74 25.00
CA GLY A 214 -28.04 -1.34 26.35
C GLY A 214 -26.72 -1.32 27.15
N ARG A 215 -25.59 -1.06 26.49
CA ARG A 215 -24.34 -0.58 27.11
C ARG A 215 -23.81 0.61 26.33
N ARG A 216 -23.17 1.55 27.02
CA ARG A 216 -22.53 2.69 26.37
C ARG A 216 -21.35 2.22 25.50
N GLY A 217 -21.22 2.79 24.31
CA GLY A 217 -20.05 2.62 23.45
C GLY A 217 -18.80 3.18 24.13
N LYS A 218 -17.64 2.55 23.93
CA LYS A 218 -16.39 2.94 24.63
C LYS A 218 -15.93 4.35 24.30
N LEU A 219 -16.26 4.84 23.11
CA LEU A 219 -15.77 6.11 22.59
C LEU A 219 -16.85 7.19 22.56
N ASN A 220 -18.12 6.83 22.82
CA ASN A 220 -19.25 7.75 22.68
C ASN A 220 -19.08 8.98 23.60
N PRO A 221 -19.25 10.20 23.07
CA PRO A 221 -19.25 11.43 23.86
C PRO A 221 -20.29 11.43 24.96
N ASP A 222 -20.06 12.19 26.03
CA ASP A 222 -20.96 12.26 27.21
C ASP A 222 -22.39 12.71 26.87
N TRP A 223 -22.54 13.59 25.88
CA TRP A 223 -23.85 14.12 25.46
C TRP A 223 -24.70 13.11 24.67
N TRP A 224 -24.10 12.04 24.13
CA TRP A 224 -24.82 11.01 23.40
C TRP A 224 -25.70 10.20 24.36
N GLU A 225 -27.00 10.15 24.06
CA GLU A 225 -27.99 9.52 24.95
C GLU A 225 -27.89 7.99 24.90
N ASP A 226 -28.01 7.33 26.06
CA ASP A 226 -27.89 5.87 26.18
C ASP A 226 -29.01 5.08 25.47
N LYS A 227 -30.11 5.76 25.10
CA LYS A 227 -31.23 5.17 24.35
C LYS A 227 -30.91 4.97 22.86
N ASN A 228 -29.98 5.76 22.33
CA ASN A 228 -29.59 5.71 20.92
C ASN A 228 -28.67 4.50 20.68
N THR A 229 -28.41 4.18 19.40
CA THR A 229 -27.37 3.23 18.99
C THR A 229 -26.04 3.57 19.67
N GLN A 230 -25.38 2.58 20.26
CA GLN A 230 -24.18 2.80 21.06
C GLN A 230 -22.90 2.31 20.40
N TYR A 231 -22.93 1.20 19.65
CA TYR A 231 -21.73 0.63 19.05
C TYR A 231 -22.08 -0.25 17.85
N GLY A 232 -21.06 -0.67 17.10
CA GLY A 232 -21.18 -1.60 15.99
C GLY A 232 -20.29 -2.83 16.13
N ASN A 233 -20.23 -3.60 15.05
CA ASN A 233 -19.20 -4.61 14.87
C ASN A 233 -18.18 -4.10 13.86
N LEU A 234 -16.90 -4.28 14.17
CA LEU A 234 -15.85 -4.06 13.20
C LEU A 234 -15.90 -5.17 12.15
N LYS A 235 -16.27 -4.81 10.93
CA LYS A 235 -16.31 -5.72 9.79
C LYS A 235 -15.13 -5.44 8.88
N THR A 236 -14.52 -6.50 8.35
CA THR A 236 -13.38 -6.38 7.45
C THR A 236 -13.65 -7.15 6.16
N TRP A 237 -13.72 -6.45 5.02
CA TRP A 237 -13.72 -7.09 3.72
C TRP A 237 -12.29 -7.22 3.23
N ARG A 238 -11.84 -8.45 3.02
CA ARG A 238 -10.49 -8.75 2.53
C ARG A 238 -10.56 -9.32 1.13
N ILE A 239 -9.79 -8.76 0.22
CA ILE A 239 -9.73 -9.17 -1.19
C ILE A 239 -8.28 -9.47 -1.52
N ASP A 240 -8.00 -10.65 -2.06
CA ASP A 240 -6.65 -11.03 -2.46
C ASP A 240 -6.65 -11.81 -3.80
N GLU A 241 -5.51 -12.43 -4.13
CA GLU A 241 -5.35 -13.23 -5.34
C GLU A 241 -6.18 -14.53 -5.34
N THR A 242 -6.74 -14.92 -4.20
CA THR A 242 -7.48 -16.18 -4.01
C THR A 242 -8.99 -15.97 -3.94
N GLY A 243 -9.46 -14.85 -3.39
CA GLY A 243 -10.89 -14.54 -3.34
C GLY A 243 -11.24 -13.28 -2.54
N THR A 244 -12.54 -13.12 -2.27
CA THR A 244 -13.10 -12.06 -1.44
C THR A 244 -13.72 -12.66 -0.19
N TYR A 245 -13.38 -12.08 0.96
CA TYR A 245 -13.70 -12.57 2.28
C TYR A 245 -14.39 -11.49 3.10
N LEU A 246 -15.35 -11.89 3.92
CA LEU A 246 -15.89 -11.07 5.00
C LEU A 246 -15.35 -11.64 6.31
N ASP A 247 -14.53 -10.85 6.99
CA ASP A 247 -13.63 -11.25 8.05
C ASP A 247 -12.74 -12.43 7.60
N GLU A 248 -13.01 -13.64 8.11
CA GLU A 248 -12.27 -14.86 7.78
C GLU A 248 -13.02 -15.77 6.80
N GLU A 249 -14.29 -15.49 6.50
CA GLU A 249 -15.15 -16.33 5.67
C GLU A 249 -15.07 -15.94 4.20
N LEU A 250 -14.84 -16.94 3.32
CA LEU A 250 -14.87 -16.74 1.87
C LEU A 250 -16.31 -16.58 1.40
N ILE A 251 -16.63 -15.40 0.87
CA ILE A 251 -17.99 -15.06 0.42
C ILE A 251 -18.11 -14.97 -1.11
N SER A 252 -16.98 -14.85 -1.81
CA SER A 252 -16.96 -14.79 -3.28
C SER A 252 -15.59 -15.21 -3.82
N ASN A 253 -15.59 -15.89 -4.97
CA ASN A 253 -14.36 -16.29 -5.68
C ASN A 253 -13.73 -15.14 -6.48
N LYS A 254 -14.33 -13.93 -6.43
CA LYS A 254 -13.77 -12.74 -7.09
C LYS A 254 -12.44 -12.35 -6.43
N ARG A 255 -11.42 -12.17 -7.26
CA ARG A 255 -10.05 -11.85 -6.86
C ARG A 255 -9.79 -10.36 -7.01
N ILE A 256 -8.71 -9.90 -6.40
CA ILE A 256 -8.33 -8.47 -6.40
C ILE A 256 -8.25 -7.84 -7.79
N LYS A 257 -7.81 -8.59 -8.81
CA LYS A 257 -7.73 -8.11 -10.20
C LYS A 257 -9.08 -7.76 -10.80
N GLU A 258 -10.16 -8.41 -10.37
CA GLU A 258 -11.50 -8.16 -10.91
C GLU A 258 -12.07 -6.82 -10.44
N TYR A 259 -11.59 -6.29 -9.31
CA TYR A 259 -12.02 -5.00 -8.78
C TYR A 259 -11.34 -3.80 -9.43
N SER A 260 -10.39 -4.03 -10.35
CA SER A 260 -9.79 -2.98 -11.19
C SER A 260 -9.26 -1.78 -10.38
N LEU A 261 -8.62 -2.04 -9.23
CA LEU A 261 -8.24 -1.01 -8.25
C LEU A 261 -7.28 0.05 -8.80
N ALA A 262 -6.45 -0.32 -9.78
CA ALA A 262 -5.50 0.57 -10.43
C ALA A 262 -6.10 1.36 -11.61
N GLU A 263 -7.32 1.02 -12.05
CA GLU A 263 -7.98 1.70 -13.16
C GLU A 263 -8.62 3.02 -12.70
N GLY A 264 -8.56 4.05 -13.55
CA GLY A 264 -9.10 5.38 -13.25
C GLY A 264 -8.28 6.19 -12.24
N ASP A 265 -8.88 7.26 -11.71
CA ASP A 265 -8.20 8.24 -10.85
C ASP A 265 -8.32 7.93 -9.34
N TYR A 266 -9.13 6.93 -8.96
CA TYR A 266 -9.44 6.59 -7.58
C TYR A 266 -10.02 5.18 -7.45
N ILE A 267 -10.07 4.66 -6.23
CA ILE A 267 -10.89 3.51 -5.86
C ILE A 267 -12.22 4.03 -5.28
N SER A 268 -13.33 3.63 -5.90
CA SER A 268 -14.68 3.87 -5.39
C SER A 268 -14.99 2.86 -4.30
N VAL A 269 -15.45 3.32 -3.14
CA VAL A 269 -15.97 2.46 -2.07
C VAL A 269 -17.36 2.92 -1.72
N ARG A 270 -18.35 2.04 -1.82
CA ARG A 270 -19.74 2.33 -1.47
C ARG A 270 -20.19 1.40 -0.35
N ILE A 271 -20.85 1.95 0.65
CA ILE A 271 -21.46 1.21 1.77
C ILE A 271 -22.93 1.57 1.81
N GLY A 272 -23.80 0.57 1.96
CA GLY A 272 -25.23 0.82 1.98
C GLY A 272 -26.06 -0.46 1.99
N ILE A 273 -27.35 -0.31 1.73
CA ILE A 273 -28.32 -1.40 1.66
C ILE A 273 -28.79 -1.53 0.22
N LYS A 274 -28.79 -2.76 -0.30
CA LYS A 274 -29.29 -3.07 -1.64
C LYS A 274 -30.78 -2.74 -1.76
N GLU A 275 -31.21 -2.29 -2.94
CA GLU A 275 -32.63 -2.04 -3.21
C GLU A 275 -33.48 -3.32 -3.11
N ASP A 276 -32.88 -4.49 -3.35
CA ASP A 276 -33.48 -5.82 -3.25
C ASP A 276 -33.03 -6.60 -2.01
N ALA A 277 -32.46 -5.93 -1.00
CA ALA A 277 -32.05 -6.54 0.25
C ALA A 277 -33.24 -7.20 0.99
N PRO A 278 -33.11 -8.47 1.43
CA PRO A 278 -34.13 -9.12 2.26
C PRO A 278 -34.39 -8.40 3.59
N HIS A 279 -33.34 -7.87 4.24
CA HIS A 279 -33.45 -7.14 5.50
C HIS A 279 -33.02 -5.68 5.32
N VAL A 280 -33.97 -4.76 5.44
CA VAL A 280 -33.74 -3.30 5.30
C VAL A 280 -33.91 -2.65 6.68
N GLY A 281 -32.92 -2.86 7.55
CA GLY A 281 -32.91 -2.35 8.91
C GLY A 281 -32.00 -1.14 9.10
N GLY A 282 -31.72 -0.38 8.05
CA GLY A 282 -30.82 0.77 8.12
C GLY A 282 -29.36 0.45 8.42
N VAL A 283 -28.53 1.48 8.48
CA VAL A 283 -27.11 1.35 8.78
C VAL A 283 -26.62 2.54 9.59
N ASN A 284 -25.86 2.23 10.65
CA ASN A 284 -25.00 3.14 11.38
C ASN A 284 -23.54 2.91 10.94
N ILE A 285 -22.83 3.99 10.61
CA ILE A 285 -21.40 3.97 10.26
C ILE A 285 -20.63 4.79 11.30
N PHE A 286 -19.78 4.12 12.06
CA PHE A 286 -19.03 4.73 13.16
C PHE A 286 -17.64 5.15 12.71
N GLY A 287 -17.21 6.30 13.20
CA GLY A 287 -15.89 6.88 13.01
C GLY A 287 -15.07 6.87 14.30
N SER A 288 -13.89 7.47 14.24
CA SER A 288 -12.83 7.27 15.25
C SER A 288 -13.16 7.64 16.71
N CYS A 289 -14.28 8.34 16.95
CA CYS A 289 -14.68 8.87 18.25
C CYS A 289 -16.10 8.44 18.66
N PHE A 290 -16.67 7.43 18.00
CA PHE A 290 -17.96 6.84 18.36
C PHE A 290 -17.84 5.32 18.30
N GLY A 291 -18.73 4.62 18.99
CA GLY A 291 -18.74 3.17 19.05
C GLY A 291 -17.63 2.60 19.92
N ASP A 292 -17.05 1.50 19.47
CA ASP A 292 -16.10 0.69 20.22
C ASP A 292 -14.69 0.66 19.61
N TYR A 293 -14.52 1.13 18.38
CA TYR A 293 -13.26 1.03 17.64
C TYR A 293 -12.73 2.42 17.23
N PRO A 294 -11.50 2.80 17.62
CA PRO A 294 -10.96 4.14 17.36
C PRO A 294 -10.42 4.28 15.94
N GLN A 295 -11.26 4.06 14.93
CA GLN A 295 -10.93 4.21 13.51
C GLN A 295 -12.12 4.77 12.71
N ASP A 296 -11.82 5.45 11.61
CA ASP A 296 -12.83 5.74 10.59
C ASP A 296 -12.92 4.56 9.59
N LEU A 297 -13.24 4.83 8.32
CA LEU A 297 -13.19 3.84 7.26
C LEU A 297 -11.75 3.59 6.84
N VAL A 298 -11.22 2.41 7.09
CA VAL A 298 -9.79 2.11 6.84
C VAL A 298 -9.64 1.20 5.64
N MET A 299 -8.82 1.62 4.68
CA MET A 299 -8.35 0.79 3.58
C MET A 299 -6.87 0.47 3.77
N LYS A 300 -6.50 -0.80 3.63
CA LYS A 300 -5.11 -1.25 3.59
C LYS A 300 -4.82 -1.90 2.25
N LEU A 301 -3.82 -1.40 1.54
CA LEU A 301 -3.33 -1.98 0.30
C LEU A 301 -1.98 -2.66 0.55
N LYS A 302 -1.85 -3.92 0.14
CA LYS A 302 -0.64 -4.72 0.24
C LYS A 302 -0.10 -4.98 -1.16
N TYR A 303 1.14 -4.60 -1.41
CA TYR A 303 1.84 -4.80 -2.69
C TYR A 303 2.76 -6.02 -2.66
#